data_AF-A0A1V5RSG4-F1
#
_entry.id   AF-A0A1V5RSG4-F1
#
_cell.length_a   1.000
_cell.length_b   1.000
_cell.length_c   1.000
_cell.angle_alpha   90.00
_cell.angle_beta   90.00
_cell.angle_gamma   90.00
#
_symmetry.space_group_name_H-M   'P 1'
#
loop_
_entity.id
_entity.type
_entity.pdbx_description
1 polymer ?
#
loop_
_entity_poly.entity_id
_entity_poly.type
_entity_poly.pdbx_seq_one_letter_code
_entity_poly.pdbx_strand_id
1 'polypeptide(L)'
;MFVSETDTAETLRLLRLCVPVSELLVKKLPSLQADMLFDEARAFLANNDYRELPVFSGKEYRGYVSRRSFLEKPATKLIMVDHNENDQAITGVEEAEVVEIVDHHRLGAAKTRNPIFICCEPLGSTCTIVYKLFMRHNVEVTSDIAKVLLSGIVSDTIMLKSPTTTFEDYTAVQDLLSIAGVDDMYKFGETMFSGGASLAKSDARMMIEADFKRYRESGVNFGIGQSEVTTLDDVEDYRARYLEELEMVKKAYSLDWALFLITDVVKENSVLLLTRMPIAEQKLAYEKAGEGMYLLPQVLSRKKQLLPEIIRVIQE
;
A
#
# COMPACT_ATOMS: atom_id res chain seq x y z
N MET A 1 27.19 -12.86 -60.14
CA MET A 1 26.36 -13.68 -61.04
C MET A 1 24.92 -13.48 -60.61
N PHE A 2 24.10 -12.85 -61.45
CA PHE A 2 22.68 -12.65 -61.15
C PHE A 2 21.89 -13.82 -61.73
N VAL A 3 21.04 -14.44 -60.92
CA VAL A 3 20.11 -15.48 -61.34
C VAL A 3 18.77 -14.80 -61.55
N SER A 4 18.19 -14.96 -62.73
CA SER A 4 16.96 -14.29 -63.14
C SER A 4 16.05 -15.27 -63.88
N GLU A 5 14.74 -15.11 -63.72
CA GLU A 5 13.73 -15.89 -64.44
C GLU A 5 13.49 -15.37 -65.86
N THR A 6 14.01 -14.18 -66.20
CA THR A 6 13.85 -13.55 -67.53
C THR A 6 15.13 -13.66 -68.36
N ASP A 7 15.01 -13.41 -69.67
CA ASP A 7 16.17 -13.40 -70.57
C ASP A 7 17.19 -12.29 -70.21
N THR A 8 18.36 -12.38 -70.84
CA THR A 8 19.50 -11.51 -70.56
C THR A 8 19.20 -10.02 -70.82
N ALA A 9 18.46 -9.69 -71.88
CA ALA A 9 18.15 -8.30 -72.22
C ALA A 9 17.19 -7.70 -71.20
N GLU A 10 16.15 -8.44 -70.81
CA GLU A 10 15.19 -7.97 -69.81
C GLU A 10 15.79 -7.89 -68.40
N THR A 11 16.65 -8.84 -68.04
CA THR A 11 17.39 -8.83 -66.77
C THR A 11 18.30 -7.59 -66.66
N LEU A 12 19.02 -7.25 -67.73
CA LEU A 12 19.85 -6.04 -67.79
C LEU A 12 19.02 -4.76 -67.70
N ARG A 13 17.83 -4.73 -68.32
CA ARG A 13 16.91 -3.60 -68.26
C ARG A 13 16.41 -3.39 -66.84
N LEU A 14 15.95 -4.43 -66.16
CA LEU A 14 15.48 -4.38 -64.77
C LEU A 14 16.60 -3.96 -63.80
N LEU A 15 17.82 -4.49 -63.97
CA LEU A 15 18.97 -4.09 -63.16
C LEU A 15 19.34 -2.60 -63.32
N ARG A 16 19.18 -2.04 -64.53
CA ARG A 16 19.41 -0.60 -64.77
C ARG A 16 18.31 0.28 -64.21
N LEU A 17 17.11 -0.27 -63.99
CA LEU A 17 15.96 0.46 -63.47
C LEU A 17 15.74 0.24 -61.96
N CYS A 18 16.47 -0.69 -61.34
CA CYS A 18 16.40 -0.91 -59.91
C CYS A 18 17.34 0.04 -59.16
N VAL A 19 16.86 0.58 -58.04
CA VAL A 19 17.67 1.32 -57.07
C VAL A 19 18.07 0.34 -55.97
N PRO A 20 19.36 0.21 -55.61
CA PRO A 20 19.76 -0.63 -54.48
C PRO A 20 19.00 -0.21 -53.22
N VAL A 21 18.44 -1.17 -52.49
CA VAL A 21 17.71 -0.88 -51.24
C VAL A 21 18.60 -0.11 -50.25
N SER A 22 19.92 -0.32 -50.27
CA SER A 22 20.90 0.44 -49.48
C SER A 22 20.90 1.95 -49.74
N GLU A 23 20.50 2.40 -50.93
CA GLU A 23 20.37 3.82 -51.26
C GLU A 23 19.05 4.42 -50.75
N LEU A 24 18.04 3.57 -50.48
CA LEU A 24 16.75 3.96 -49.91
C LEU A 24 16.72 3.83 -48.38
N LEU A 25 17.68 3.11 -47.78
CA LEU A 25 17.74 2.86 -46.34
C LEU A 25 18.24 4.08 -45.56
N VAL A 26 17.42 4.55 -44.62
CA VAL A 26 17.82 5.56 -43.63
C VAL A 26 18.61 4.89 -42.51
N LYS A 27 19.90 5.23 -42.37
CA LYS A 27 20.81 4.59 -41.39
C LYS A 27 20.52 4.96 -39.93
N LYS A 28 19.89 6.11 -39.69
CA LYS A 28 19.49 6.58 -38.35
C LYS A 28 18.07 7.11 -38.43
N LEU A 29 17.12 6.26 -38.06
CA LEU A 29 15.74 6.65 -37.83
C LEU A 29 15.57 7.01 -36.35
N PRO A 30 14.81 8.06 -36.03
CA PRO A 30 14.28 8.21 -34.69
C PRO A 30 13.47 6.95 -34.33
N SER A 31 13.55 6.54 -33.07
CA SER A 31 12.89 5.33 -32.58
C SER A 31 12.30 5.58 -31.20
N LEU A 32 11.30 4.78 -30.87
CA LEU A 32 10.63 4.81 -29.57
C LEU A 32 11.13 3.65 -28.71
N GLN A 33 11.13 3.85 -27.38
CA GLN A 33 11.33 2.75 -26.44
C GLN A 33 9.98 2.19 -25.99
N ALA A 34 9.93 0.88 -25.75
CA ALA A 34 8.71 0.16 -25.39
C ALA A 34 8.16 0.53 -24.00
N ASP A 35 9.00 1.09 -23.13
CA ASP A 35 8.68 1.57 -21.78
C ASP A 35 8.34 3.07 -21.73
N MET A 36 8.38 3.77 -22.86
CA MET A 36 8.03 5.18 -22.94
C MET A 36 6.54 5.39 -22.68
N LEU A 37 6.20 6.47 -21.96
CA LEU A 37 4.80 6.79 -21.66
C LEU A 37 4.00 7.06 -22.93
N PHE A 38 2.73 6.63 -22.95
CA PHE A 38 1.88 6.73 -24.14
C PHE A 38 1.79 8.16 -24.69
N ASP A 39 1.59 9.15 -23.81
CA ASP A 39 1.46 10.56 -24.19
C ASP A 39 2.78 11.15 -24.71
N GLU A 40 3.93 10.70 -24.18
CA GLU A 40 5.25 11.07 -24.68
C GLU A 40 5.53 10.47 -26.06
N ALA A 41 5.25 9.18 -26.24
CA ALA A 41 5.41 8.49 -27.51
C ALA A 41 4.49 9.10 -28.60
N ARG A 42 3.26 9.50 -28.22
CA ARG A 42 2.33 10.21 -29.11
C ARG A 42 2.90 11.57 -29.53
N ALA A 43 3.41 12.36 -28.58
CA ALA A 43 4.00 13.66 -28.86
C ALA A 43 5.26 13.53 -29.73
N PHE A 44 6.10 12.52 -29.47
CA PHE A 44 7.31 12.24 -30.23
C PHE A 44 6.99 11.90 -31.70
N LEU A 45 5.97 11.07 -31.95
CA LEU A 45 5.53 10.74 -33.31
C LEU A 45 4.84 11.94 -34.00
N ALA A 46 4.11 12.77 -33.26
CA ALA A 46 3.45 13.96 -33.80
C ALA A 46 4.45 15.03 -34.27
N ASN A 47 5.58 15.15 -33.57
CA ASN A 47 6.65 16.09 -33.90
C ASN A 47 7.68 15.54 -34.91
N ASN A 48 7.42 14.39 -35.51
CA ASN A 48 8.30 13.76 -36.50
C ASN A 48 7.66 13.73 -37.90
N ASP A 49 8.51 13.85 -38.91
CA ASP A 49 8.08 13.79 -40.32
C ASP A 49 7.73 12.35 -40.76
N TYR A 50 8.21 11.36 -40.02
CA TYR A 50 7.91 9.96 -40.29
C TYR A 50 6.47 9.60 -39.87
N ARG A 51 5.77 8.90 -40.76
CA ARG A 51 4.40 8.39 -40.48
C ARG A 51 4.38 7.25 -39.46
N GLU A 52 5.48 6.50 -39.43
CA GLU A 52 5.66 5.30 -38.63
C GLU A 52 7.05 5.32 -38.02
N LEU A 53 7.15 4.88 -36.77
CA LEU A 53 8.42 4.81 -36.06
C LEU A 53 8.62 3.40 -35.50
N PRO A 54 9.83 2.85 -35.60
CA PRO A 54 10.15 1.58 -34.98
C PRO A 54 10.23 1.73 -33.45
N VAL A 55 9.76 0.71 -32.75
CA VAL A 55 9.78 0.57 -31.30
C VAL A 55 10.82 -0.49 -30.91
N PHE A 56 11.64 -0.16 -29.92
CA PHE A 56 12.67 -1.05 -29.39
C PHE A 56 12.48 -1.23 -27.88
N SER A 57 12.92 -2.38 -27.36
CA SER A 57 13.16 -2.58 -25.93
C SER A 57 14.66 -2.64 -25.74
N GLY A 58 15.27 -1.52 -25.36
CA GLY A 58 16.72 -1.36 -25.40
C GLY A 58 17.23 -1.43 -26.85
N LYS A 59 17.89 -2.54 -27.21
CA LYS A 59 18.41 -2.77 -28.57
C LYS A 59 17.56 -3.74 -29.40
N GLU A 60 16.58 -4.39 -28.80
CA GLU A 60 15.76 -5.40 -29.45
C GLU A 60 14.57 -4.75 -30.17
N TYR A 61 14.39 -5.03 -31.45
CA TYR A 61 13.24 -4.53 -32.22
C TYR A 61 11.96 -5.24 -31.77
N ARG A 62 10.95 -4.45 -31.37
CA ARG A 62 9.66 -4.97 -30.89
C ARG A 62 8.54 -4.82 -31.91
N GLY A 63 8.64 -3.83 -32.79
CA GLY A 63 7.62 -3.54 -33.79
C GLY A 63 7.68 -2.10 -34.24
N TYR A 64 6.57 -1.57 -34.74
CA TYR A 64 6.44 -0.17 -35.14
C TYR A 64 5.08 0.36 -34.71
N VAL A 65 4.98 1.68 -34.57
CA VAL A 65 3.73 2.38 -34.29
C VAL A 65 3.46 3.43 -35.35
N SER A 66 2.18 3.65 -35.65
CA SER A 66 1.71 4.69 -36.56
C SER A 66 0.85 5.69 -35.80
N ARG A 67 0.49 6.81 -36.43
CA ARG A 67 -0.43 7.78 -35.82
C ARG A 67 -1.78 7.16 -35.43
N ARG A 68 -2.22 6.11 -36.14
CA ARG A 68 -3.46 5.37 -35.83
C ARG A 68 -3.35 4.59 -34.52
N SER A 69 -2.15 4.14 -34.17
CA SER A 69 -1.89 3.41 -32.92
C SER A 69 -2.15 4.24 -31.67
N PHE A 70 -2.27 5.57 -31.80
CA PHE A 70 -2.52 6.50 -30.70
C PHE A 70 -3.94 7.08 -30.67
N LEU A 71 -4.85 6.59 -31.53
CA LEU A 71 -6.26 7.03 -31.54
C LEU A 71 -7.00 6.59 -30.28
N GLU A 72 -6.69 5.39 -29.79
CA GLU A 72 -7.24 4.83 -28.57
C GLU A 72 -6.08 4.62 -27.59
N LYS A 73 -6.20 5.23 -26.41
CA LYS A 73 -5.24 4.99 -25.33
C LYS A 73 -5.52 3.59 -24.76
N PRO A 74 -4.54 2.67 -24.79
CA PRO A 74 -4.73 1.35 -24.20
C PRO A 74 -4.88 1.51 -22.68
N ALA A 75 -5.93 0.89 -22.12
CA ALA A 75 -6.14 0.85 -20.68
C ALA A 75 -5.32 -0.30 -20.07
N THR A 76 -4.54 0.00 -19.04
CA THR A 76 -3.84 -1.03 -18.27
C THR A 76 -4.85 -1.81 -17.46
N LYS A 77 -4.82 -3.14 -17.55
CA LYS A 77 -5.68 -3.99 -16.72
C LYS A 77 -5.14 -4.09 -15.31
N LEU A 78 -6.01 -3.95 -14.31
CA LEU A 78 -5.64 -3.93 -12.90
C LEU A 78 -6.53 -4.87 -12.08
N ILE A 79 -5.91 -5.60 -11.14
CA ILE A 79 -6.61 -6.35 -10.11
C ILE A 79 -6.39 -5.60 -8.79
N MET A 80 -7.48 -5.23 -8.12
CA MET A 80 -7.41 -4.58 -6.81
C MET A 80 -7.44 -5.65 -5.73
N VAL A 81 -6.51 -5.56 -4.79
CA VAL A 81 -6.42 -6.48 -3.65
C VAL A 81 -6.39 -5.63 -2.39
N ASP A 82 -7.18 -6.01 -1.39
CA ASP A 82 -7.26 -5.39 -0.06
C ASP A 82 -7.83 -3.96 -0.01
N HIS A 83 -8.24 -3.43 -1.16
CA HIS A 83 -8.94 -2.15 -1.25
C HIS A 83 -9.77 -2.13 -2.52
N ASN A 84 -10.75 -1.23 -2.56
CA ASN A 84 -11.59 -1.04 -3.74
C ASN A 84 -12.00 0.43 -3.98
N GLU A 85 -11.75 1.34 -3.03
CA GLU A 85 -12.01 2.78 -3.18
C GLU A 85 -10.88 3.45 -3.99
N ASN A 86 -11.20 4.25 -5.02
CA ASN A 86 -10.20 4.88 -5.91
C ASN A 86 -9.21 5.78 -5.14
N ASP A 87 -9.66 6.44 -4.07
CA ASP A 87 -8.84 7.32 -3.23
C ASP A 87 -7.70 6.58 -2.51
N GLN A 88 -7.81 5.25 -2.38
CA GLN A 88 -6.79 4.38 -1.78
C GLN A 88 -5.92 3.69 -2.83
N ALA A 89 -6.27 3.78 -4.11
CA ALA A 89 -5.60 3.10 -5.20
C ALA A 89 -4.42 3.91 -5.76
N ILE A 90 -3.71 3.31 -6.72
CA ILE A 90 -2.59 3.97 -7.40
C ILE A 90 -3.04 5.22 -8.17
N THR A 91 -2.20 6.26 -8.18
CA THR A 91 -2.42 7.46 -9.00
C THR A 91 -2.67 7.07 -10.46
N GLY A 92 -3.77 7.57 -11.03
CA GLY A 92 -4.17 7.27 -12.41
C GLY A 92 -5.02 6.00 -12.57
N VAL A 93 -5.50 5.38 -11.48
CA VAL A 93 -6.43 4.23 -11.55
C VAL A 93 -7.68 4.50 -12.39
N GLU A 94 -8.13 5.76 -12.46
CA GLU A 94 -9.25 6.23 -13.29
C GLU A 94 -9.04 5.96 -14.80
N GLU A 95 -7.79 5.85 -15.24
CA GLU A 95 -7.42 5.55 -16.62
C GLU A 95 -7.19 4.04 -16.87
N ALA A 96 -7.19 3.25 -15.81
CA ALA A 96 -7.01 1.80 -15.87
C ALA A 96 -8.35 1.06 -16.03
N GLU A 97 -8.27 -0.18 -16.51
CA GLU A 97 -9.40 -1.11 -16.52
C GLU A 97 -9.27 -2.03 -15.31
N VAL A 98 -10.03 -1.75 -14.23
CA VAL A 98 -10.15 -2.70 -13.12
C VAL A 98 -10.90 -3.94 -13.65
N VAL A 99 -10.26 -5.11 -13.58
CA VAL A 99 -10.81 -6.38 -14.09
C VAL A 99 -11.22 -7.34 -12.99
N GLU A 100 -10.63 -7.21 -11.79
CA GLU A 100 -10.98 -8.02 -10.62
C GLU A 100 -10.79 -7.23 -9.32
N ILE A 101 -11.58 -7.57 -8.30
CA ILE A 101 -11.45 -7.05 -6.93
C ILE A 101 -11.48 -8.23 -5.95
N VAL A 102 -10.47 -8.33 -5.08
CA VAL A 102 -10.40 -9.29 -3.98
C VAL A 102 -10.15 -8.51 -2.69
N ASP A 103 -11.15 -8.44 -1.81
CA ASP A 103 -11.10 -7.50 -0.68
C ASP A 103 -11.93 -8.01 0.51
N HIS A 104 -11.61 -7.56 1.71
CA HIS A 104 -12.38 -7.84 2.93
C HIS A 104 -13.04 -6.59 3.53
N HIS A 105 -12.79 -5.41 2.95
CA HIS A 105 -13.39 -4.15 3.36
C HIS A 105 -14.82 -3.95 2.83
N ARG A 106 -15.45 -2.86 3.26
CA ARG A 106 -16.72 -2.41 2.69
C ARG A 106 -16.55 -2.11 1.19
N LEU A 107 -17.59 -2.39 0.41
CA LEU A 107 -17.61 -2.03 -1.00
C LEU A 107 -17.86 -0.52 -1.16
N GLY A 108 -16.91 0.18 -1.76
CA GLY A 108 -16.94 1.57 -2.20
C GLY A 108 -16.36 1.76 -3.62
N ALA A 109 -16.34 0.69 -4.43
CA ALA A 109 -15.70 0.67 -5.73
C ALA A 109 -16.33 1.62 -6.75
N ALA A 110 -15.50 2.19 -7.61
CA ALA A 110 -15.96 2.97 -8.75
C ALA A 110 -16.72 2.11 -9.77
N LYS A 111 -17.54 2.76 -10.59
CA LYS A 111 -18.31 2.07 -11.63
C LYS A 111 -17.38 1.51 -12.71
N THR A 112 -17.45 0.21 -12.95
CA THR A 112 -16.74 -0.43 -14.06
C THR A 112 -17.57 -0.37 -15.34
N ARG A 113 -16.90 -0.34 -16.50
CA ARG A 113 -17.56 -0.37 -17.82
C ARG A 113 -18.06 -1.76 -18.20
N ASN A 114 -17.31 -2.78 -17.80
CA ASN A 114 -17.57 -4.19 -18.09
C ASN A 114 -17.88 -4.94 -16.78
N PRO A 115 -18.60 -6.07 -16.84
CA PRO A 115 -18.68 -7.01 -15.72
C PRO A 115 -17.27 -7.49 -15.32
N ILE A 116 -17.01 -7.54 -14.02
CA ILE A 116 -15.72 -7.94 -13.44
C ILE A 116 -15.91 -9.02 -12.37
N PHE A 117 -14.84 -9.75 -12.05
CA PHE A 117 -14.84 -10.67 -10.92
C PHE A 117 -14.70 -9.88 -9.62
N ILE A 118 -15.60 -10.10 -8.66
CA ILE A 118 -15.53 -9.47 -7.34
C ILE A 118 -15.67 -10.57 -6.30
N CYS A 119 -14.65 -10.72 -5.46
CA CYS A 119 -14.65 -11.61 -4.32
C CYS A 119 -14.44 -10.78 -3.05
N CYS A 120 -15.54 -10.42 -2.41
CA CYS A 120 -15.52 -9.75 -1.12
C CYS A 120 -16.09 -10.66 -0.04
N GLU A 121 -15.32 -10.91 1.01
CA GLU A 121 -15.76 -11.71 2.16
C GLU A 121 -15.43 -10.97 3.46
N PRO A 122 -16.35 -10.94 4.45
CA PRO A 122 -16.13 -10.25 5.72
C PRO A 122 -15.22 -11.08 6.65
N LEU A 123 -13.99 -11.33 6.22
CA LEU A 123 -12.96 -12.08 6.95
C LEU A 123 -11.94 -11.12 7.58
N GLY A 124 -11.09 -11.65 8.46
CA GLY A 124 -10.06 -10.87 9.14
C GLY A 124 -8.95 -10.36 8.22
N SER A 125 -8.69 -11.05 7.10
CA SER A 125 -7.67 -10.65 6.12
C SER A 125 -8.04 -11.02 4.68
N THR A 126 -7.64 -10.17 3.72
CA THR A 126 -7.68 -10.50 2.29
C THR A 126 -6.81 -11.72 1.96
N CYS A 127 -5.73 -11.98 2.70
CA CYS A 127 -4.89 -13.16 2.49
C CYS A 127 -5.63 -14.48 2.76
N THR A 128 -6.62 -14.48 3.65
CA THR A 128 -7.52 -15.62 3.87
C THR A 128 -8.39 -15.89 2.65
N ILE A 129 -8.89 -14.83 1.99
CA ILE A 129 -9.64 -14.95 0.73
C ILE A 129 -8.74 -15.51 -0.37
N VAL A 130 -7.53 -15.00 -0.51
CA VAL A 130 -6.56 -15.49 -1.49
C VAL A 130 -6.22 -16.96 -1.25
N TYR A 131 -5.99 -17.37 -0.01
CA TYR A 131 -5.79 -18.79 0.34
C TYR A 131 -6.98 -19.67 -0.10
N LYS A 132 -8.21 -19.23 0.18
CA LYS A 132 -9.42 -19.94 -0.28
C LYS A 132 -9.51 -20.01 -1.81
N LEU A 133 -9.05 -18.99 -2.54
CA LEU A 133 -8.98 -19.03 -4.01
C LEU A 133 -7.95 -20.05 -4.50
N PHE A 134 -6.77 -20.17 -3.89
CA PHE A 134 -5.82 -21.25 -4.19
C PHE A 134 -6.48 -22.62 -4.05
N MET A 135 -7.15 -22.86 -2.92
CA MET A 135 -7.86 -24.12 -2.66
C MET A 135 -8.99 -24.36 -3.66
N ARG A 136 -9.83 -23.34 -3.92
CA ARG A 136 -10.94 -23.41 -4.87
C ARG A 136 -10.49 -23.78 -6.28
N HIS A 137 -9.32 -23.31 -6.70
CA HIS A 137 -8.77 -23.56 -8.01
C HIS A 137 -7.83 -24.78 -8.07
N ASN A 138 -7.68 -25.53 -6.97
CA ASN A 138 -6.74 -26.65 -6.85
C ASN A 138 -5.32 -26.28 -7.26
N VAL A 139 -4.88 -25.06 -6.91
CA VAL A 139 -3.52 -24.59 -7.12
C VAL A 139 -2.73 -24.81 -5.84
N GLU A 140 -1.58 -25.47 -5.95
CA GLU A 140 -0.70 -25.71 -4.82
C GLU A 140 -0.13 -24.38 -4.28
N VAL A 141 -0.17 -24.21 -2.96
CA VAL A 141 0.47 -23.10 -2.27
C VAL A 141 1.90 -23.51 -1.94
N THR A 142 2.89 -22.83 -2.50
CA THR A 142 4.31 -23.09 -2.17
C THR A 142 4.66 -22.55 -0.78
N SER A 143 5.73 -23.05 -0.16
CA SER A 143 6.19 -22.59 1.16
C SER A 143 6.38 -21.07 1.24
N ASP A 144 6.92 -20.44 0.19
CA ASP A 144 7.16 -18.99 0.18
C ASP A 144 5.85 -18.19 0.05
N ILE A 145 4.91 -18.65 -0.78
CA ILE A 145 3.57 -18.04 -0.86
C ILE A 145 2.85 -18.22 0.49
N ALA A 146 2.97 -19.39 1.11
CA ALA A 146 2.35 -19.65 2.40
C ALA A 146 2.85 -18.69 3.49
N LYS A 147 4.15 -18.39 3.52
CA LYS A 147 4.71 -17.38 4.44
C LYS A 147 4.16 -15.99 4.18
N VAL A 148 3.99 -15.58 2.93
CA VAL A 148 3.41 -14.27 2.58
C VAL A 148 1.95 -14.18 3.01
N LEU A 149 1.14 -15.19 2.69
CA LEU A 149 -0.25 -15.26 3.10
C LEU A 149 -0.39 -15.29 4.63
N LEU A 150 0.42 -16.11 5.30
CA LEU A 150 0.48 -16.17 6.77
C LEU A 150 0.84 -14.80 7.36
N SER A 151 1.81 -14.09 6.78
CA SER A 151 2.21 -12.75 7.24
C SER A 151 1.07 -11.75 7.14
N GLY A 152 0.33 -11.75 6.03
CA GLY A 152 -0.82 -10.87 5.85
C GLY A 152 -1.93 -11.18 6.86
N ILE A 153 -2.28 -12.46 7.05
CA ILE A 153 -3.29 -12.83 8.04
C ILE A 153 -2.84 -12.44 9.45
N VAL A 154 -1.60 -12.75 9.85
CA VAL A 154 -1.07 -12.41 11.17
C VAL A 154 -1.02 -10.88 11.38
N SER A 155 -0.75 -10.10 10.34
CA SER A 155 -0.76 -8.63 10.37
C SER A 155 -2.17 -8.09 10.62
N ASP A 156 -3.13 -8.37 9.74
CA ASP A 156 -4.47 -7.78 9.80
C ASP A 156 -5.27 -8.25 11.01
N THR A 157 -5.02 -9.48 11.45
CA THR A 157 -5.70 -10.08 12.60
C THR A 157 -4.97 -9.87 13.92
N ILE A 158 -3.79 -9.23 13.92
CA ILE A 158 -2.97 -9.04 15.13
C ILE A 158 -2.74 -10.40 15.82
N MET A 159 -2.08 -11.34 15.13
CA MET A 159 -1.91 -12.72 15.62
C MET A 159 -3.25 -13.36 16.08
N LEU A 160 -4.32 -13.17 15.28
CA LEU A 160 -5.66 -13.72 15.55
C LEU A 160 -6.32 -13.19 16.84
N LYS A 161 -5.93 -12.00 17.32
CA LYS A 161 -6.53 -11.32 18.49
C LYS A 161 -7.50 -10.21 18.09
N SER A 162 -7.42 -9.72 16.87
CA SER A 162 -8.32 -8.67 16.37
C SER A 162 -9.78 -9.12 16.44
N PRO A 163 -10.73 -8.22 16.77
CA PRO A 163 -12.16 -8.53 16.71
C PRO A 163 -12.67 -8.82 15.30
N THR A 164 -11.89 -8.53 14.24
CA THR A 164 -12.22 -8.88 12.85
C THR A 164 -11.91 -10.34 12.51
N THR A 165 -11.13 -11.04 13.35
CA THR A 165 -10.71 -12.42 13.13
C THR A 165 -11.91 -13.36 13.09
N THR A 166 -11.98 -14.21 12.07
CA THR A 166 -13.01 -15.24 11.90
C THR A 166 -12.45 -16.65 12.01
N PHE A 167 -13.34 -17.64 12.07
CA PHE A 167 -12.97 -19.06 12.12
C PHE A 167 -12.16 -19.51 10.89
N GLU A 168 -12.43 -18.91 9.74
CA GLU A 168 -11.73 -19.14 8.49
C GLU A 168 -10.27 -18.65 8.56
N ASP A 169 -10.00 -17.53 9.24
CA ASP A 169 -8.63 -17.05 9.46
C ASP A 169 -7.84 -18.04 10.33
N TYR A 170 -8.43 -18.56 11.41
CA TYR A 170 -7.80 -19.61 12.24
C TYR A 170 -7.47 -20.85 11.40
N THR A 171 -8.42 -21.30 10.58
CA THR A 171 -8.23 -22.49 9.74
C THR A 171 -7.11 -22.26 8.72
N ALA A 172 -7.14 -21.12 8.03
CA ALA A 172 -6.11 -20.75 7.06
C ALA A 172 -4.72 -20.67 7.70
N VAL A 173 -4.59 -20.06 8.88
CA VAL A 173 -3.31 -19.99 9.59
C VAL A 173 -2.77 -21.39 9.93
N GLN A 174 -3.61 -22.30 10.42
CA GLN A 174 -3.16 -23.66 10.74
C GLN A 174 -2.60 -24.39 9.52
N ASP A 175 -3.30 -24.31 8.39
CA ASP A 175 -2.85 -24.92 7.14
C ASP A 175 -1.55 -24.25 6.64
N LEU A 176 -1.51 -22.92 6.65
CA LEU A 176 -0.38 -22.13 6.15
C LEU A 176 0.89 -22.32 7.00
N LEU A 177 0.78 -22.50 8.33
CA LEU A 177 1.93 -22.84 9.18
C LEU A 177 2.57 -24.15 8.74
N SER A 178 1.74 -25.17 8.48
CA SER A 178 2.21 -26.48 8.01
C SER A 178 2.92 -26.37 6.66
N ILE A 179 2.32 -25.66 5.69
CA ILE A 179 2.88 -25.48 4.34
C ILE A 179 4.15 -24.61 4.38
N ALA A 180 4.17 -23.58 5.22
CA ALA A 180 5.30 -22.67 5.37
C ALA A 180 6.51 -23.31 6.09
N GLY A 181 6.28 -24.40 6.86
CA GLY A 181 7.30 -24.98 7.74
C GLY A 181 7.62 -24.07 8.93
N VAL A 182 6.60 -23.42 9.49
CA VAL A 182 6.71 -22.52 10.64
C VAL A 182 6.07 -23.19 11.86
N ASP A 183 6.87 -23.45 12.89
CA ASP A 183 6.42 -24.23 14.06
C ASP A 183 5.50 -23.44 15.01
N ASP A 184 5.65 -22.12 15.07
CA ASP A 184 4.95 -21.27 16.04
C ASP A 184 4.56 -19.92 15.41
N MET A 185 3.25 -19.69 15.28
CA MET A 185 2.68 -18.44 14.78
C MET A 185 3.06 -17.23 15.63
N TYR A 186 3.09 -17.36 16.96
CA TYR A 186 3.38 -16.22 17.83
C TYR A 186 4.83 -15.80 17.67
N LYS A 187 5.76 -16.75 17.66
CA LYS A 187 7.19 -16.46 17.43
C LYS A 187 7.43 -15.85 16.04
N PHE A 188 6.72 -16.37 15.02
CA PHE A 188 6.76 -15.82 13.68
C PHE A 188 6.23 -14.38 13.64
N GLY A 189 5.06 -14.16 14.22
CA GLY A 189 4.41 -12.86 14.34
C GLY A 189 5.28 -11.86 15.07
N GLU A 190 5.81 -12.18 16.26
CA GLU A 190 6.75 -11.34 17.01
C GLU A 190 7.98 -10.94 16.18
N THR A 191 8.52 -11.87 15.39
CA THR A 191 9.67 -11.59 14.50
C THR A 191 9.28 -10.64 13.37
N MET A 192 8.14 -10.89 12.72
CA MET A 192 7.60 -10.02 11.67
C MET A 192 7.35 -8.60 12.20
N PHE A 193 6.72 -8.53 13.37
CA PHE A 193 6.28 -7.30 14.00
C PHE A 193 7.40 -6.49 14.66
N SER A 194 8.46 -7.14 15.14
CA SER A 194 9.68 -6.47 15.61
C SER A 194 10.50 -5.89 14.45
N GLY A 195 10.32 -6.40 13.23
CA GLY A 195 10.78 -5.77 11.99
C GLY A 195 9.88 -4.62 11.51
N GLY A 196 8.64 -4.56 12.00
CA GLY A 196 7.66 -3.49 11.75
C GLY A 196 8.01 -2.20 12.50
N ALA A 197 7.34 -1.10 12.16
CA ALA A 197 7.66 0.28 12.56
C ALA A 197 7.91 0.47 14.08
N SER A 198 9.16 0.29 14.52
CA SER A 198 9.59 0.73 15.84
C SER A 198 9.56 2.25 15.86
N LEU A 199 8.77 2.80 16.79
CA LEU A 199 8.68 4.24 17.03
C LEU A 199 10.07 4.85 17.33
N ALA A 200 11.05 4.04 17.75
CA ALA A 200 12.43 4.45 17.97
C ALA A 200 13.12 4.96 16.70
N LYS A 201 12.78 4.40 15.53
CA LYS A 201 13.39 4.78 14.24
C LYS A 201 12.51 5.69 13.38
N SER A 202 11.24 5.84 13.73
CA SER A 202 10.29 6.67 13.00
C SER A 202 10.41 8.16 13.31
N ASP A 203 9.98 8.99 12.36
CA ASP A 203 9.77 10.42 12.57
C ASP A 203 8.61 10.65 13.55
N ALA A 204 8.89 11.25 14.70
CA ALA A 204 7.90 11.39 15.77
C ALA A 204 6.68 12.21 15.34
N ARG A 205 6.88 13.24 14.52
CA ARG A 205 5.81 14.12 14.07
C ARG A 205 4.86 13.38 13.16
N MET A 206 5.41 12.69 12.17
CA MET A 206 4.64 11.87 11.24
C MET A 206 3.81 10.83 11.99
N MET A 207 4.41 10.14 12.98
CA MET A 207 3.70 9.13 13.78
C MET A 207 2.60 9.73 14.65
N ILE A 208 2.83 10.88 15.28
CA ILE A 208 1.82 11.57 16.10
C ILE A 208 0.65 12.04 15.22
N GLU A 209 0.95 12.63 14.05
CA GLU A 209 -0.04 13.25 13.17
C GLU A 209 -0.83 12.23 12.32
N ALA A 210 -0.30 11.01 12.12
CA ALA A 210 -0.92 9.95 11.30
C ALA A 210 -2.38 9.65 11.68
N ASP A 211 -2.68 9.45 12.97
CA ASP A 211 -4.05 9.38 13.49
C ASP A 211 -4.25 10.39 14.62
N PHE A 212 -4.07 11.68 14.33
CA PHE A 212 -4.36 12.76 15.27
C PHE A 212 -5.76 13.31 15.12
N LYS A 213 -6.52 13.39 16.23
CA LYS A 213 -7.85 14.02 16.27
C LYS A 213 -7.87 15.12 17.31
N ARG A 214 -8.50 16.24 16.95
CA ARG A 214 -8.66 17.44 17.78
C ARG A 214 -10.08 17.50 18.32
N TYR A 215 -10.21 17.96 19.56
CA TYR A 215 -11.44 18.05 20.32
C TYR A 215 -11.49 19.36 21.08
N ARG A 216 -12.70 19.78 21.47
CA ARG A 216 -12.94 20.92 22.34
C ARG A 216 -14.03 20.56 23.33
N GLU A 217 -13.73 20.66 24.61
CA GLU A 217 -14.66 20.32 25.70
C GLU A 217 -14.45 21.28 26.88
N SER A 218 -15.52 21.76 27.51
CA SER A 218 -15.47 22.72 28.64
C SER A 218 -14.51 23.92 28.44
N GLY A 219 -14.34 24.38 27.19
CA GLY A 219 -13.42 25.47 26.85
C GLY A 219 -11.95 25.08 26.68
N VAL A 220 -11.59 23.82 26.90
CA VAL A 220 -10.25 23.26 26.68
C VAL A 220 -10.16 22.66 25.27
N ASN A 221 -9.17 23.08 24.49
CA ASN A 221 -8.81 22.49 23.20
C ASN A 221 -7.77 21.40 23.42
N PHE A 222 -8.05 20.18 23.01
CA PHE A 222 -7.07 19.10 23.14
C PHE A 222 -6.99 18.22 21.91
N GLY A 223 -5.91 17.45 21.78
CA GLY A 223 -5.72 16.53 20.67
C GLY A 223 -5.14 15.20 21.14
N ILE A 224 -5.56 14.11 20.48
CA ILE A 224 -5.11 12.76 20.79
C ILE A 224 -4.68 12.08 19.49
N GLY A 225 -3.37 11.80 19.40
CA GLY A 225 -2.80 10.89 18.41
C GLY A 225 -2.88 9.44 18.89
N GLN A 226 -2.92 8.49 17.96
CA GLN A 226 -2.83 7.06 18.27
C GLN A 226 -1.87 6.38 17.30
N SER A 227 -1.02 5.50 17.83
CA SER A 227 -0.21 4.58 17.02
C SER A 227 -0.26 3.19 17.65
N GLU A 228 -0.26 2.18 16.80
CA GLU A 228 -0.19 0.79 17.21
C GLU A 228 1.25 0.30 17.05
N VAL A 229 1.72 -0.43 18.05
CA VAL A 229 3.04 -1.05 18.12
C VAL A 229 2.88 -2.47 18.61
N THR A 230 3.95 -3.24 18.50
CA THR A 230 3.93 -4.67 18.78
C THR A 230 4.68 -5.02 20.06
N THR A 231 5.43 -4.05 20.57
CA THR A 231 5.99 -4.05 21.91
C THR A 231 6.07 -2.60 22.40
N LEU A 232 5.92 -2.43 23.71
CA LEU A 232 6.19 -1.19 24.44
C LEU A 232 7.51 -1.25 25.21
N ASP A 233 8.28 -2.32 25.06
CA ASP A 233 9.51 -2.53 25.84
C ASP A 233 10.61 -1.49 25.49
N ASP A 234 10.55 -0.90 24.30
CA ASP A 234 11.47 0.14 23.80
C ASP A 234 10.95 1.58 24.04
N VAL A 235 9.83 1.77 24.75
CA VAL A 235 9.18 3.08 24.87
C VAL A 235 10.08 4.17 25.46
N GLU A 236 10.94 3.79 26.41
CA GLU A 236 11.88 4.72 27.05
C GLU A 236 12.94 5.24 26.07
N ASP A 237 13.26 4.51 25.00
CA ASP A 237 14.29 4.91 24.03
C ASP A 237 13.87 6.13 23.20
N TYR A 238 12.57 6.33 23.01
CA TYR A 238 12.03 7.43 22.20
C TYR A 238 11.08 8.38 22.94
N ARG A 239 10.68 8.04 24.16
CA ARG A 239 9.76 8.84 24.99
C ARG A 239 10.09 10.34 24.99
N ALA A 240 11.34 10.72 25.25
CA ALA A 240 11.74 12.12 25.33
C ALA A 240 11.51 12.87 24.01
N ARG A 241 11.87 12.24 22.88
CA ARG A 241 11.66 12.80 21.53
C ARG A 241 10.18 12.99 21.22
N TYR A 242 9.34 12.03 21.56
CA TYR A 242 7.89 12.12 21.31
C TYR A 242 7.21 13.15 22.22
N LEU A 243 7.64 13.29 23.47
CA LEU A 243 7.14 14.34 24.37
C LEU A 243 7.51 15.75 23.87
N GLU A 244 8.73 15.94 23.37
CA GLU A 244 9.16 17.20 22.77
C GLU A 244 8.33 17.54 21.52
N GLU A 245 8.14 16.57 20.62
CA GLU A 245 7.32 16.77 19.42
C GLU A 245 5.85 17.02 19.77
N LEU A 246 5.30 16.34 20.79
CA LEU A 246 3.95 16.60 21.28
C LEU A 246 3.76 18.05 21.74
N GLU A 247 4.75 18.66 22.39
CA GLU A 247 4.72 20.08 22.75
C GLU A 247 4.77 20.99 21.50
N MET A 248 5.48 20.58 20.44
CA MET A 248 5.46 21.30 19.16
C MET A 248 4.11 21.19 18.44
N VAL A 249 3.51 20.00 18.42
CA VAL A 249 2.16 19.74 17.88
C VAL A 249 1.11 20.54 18.65
N LYS A 250 1.21 20.57 19.99
CA LYS A 250 0.35 21.40 20.85
C LYS A 250 0.40 22.87 20.44
N LYS A 251 1.60 23.43 20.26
CA LYS A 251 1.78 24.83 19.83
C LYS A 251 1.26 25.06 18.40
N ALA A 252 1.61 24.18 17.47
CA ALA A 252 1.23 24.30 16.06
C ALA A 252 -0.30 24.31 15.87
N TYR A 253 -1.02 23.52 16.65
CA TYR A 253 -2.48 23.45 16.61
C TYR A 253 -3.18 24.31 17.65
N SER A 254 -2.46 25.14 18.40
CA SER A 254 -3.01 26.01 19.46
C SER A 254 -3.88 25.23 20.45
N LEU A 255 -3.38 24.08 20.92
CA LEU A 255 -4.05 23.21 21.87
C LEU A 255 -3.63 23.54 23.30
N ASP A 256 -4.55 23.38 24.24
CA ASP A 256 -4.30 23.44 25.67
C ASP A 256 -3.65 22.13 26.17
N TRP A 257 -3.99 21.00 25.53
CA TRP A 257 -3.46 19.68 25.88
C TRP A 257 -3.28 18.78 24.64
N ALA A 258 -2.16 18.07 24.56
CA ALA A 258 -1.89 17.09 23.52
C ALA A 258 -1.46 15.76 24.15
N LEU A 259 -2.00 14.67 23.62
CA LEU A 259 -1.78 13.31 24.07
C LEU A 259 -1.46 12.39 22.89
N PHE A 260 -0.73 11.32 23.14
CA PHE A 260 -0.39 10.28 22.18
C PHE A 260 -0.55 8.91 22.84
N LEU A 261 -1.49 8.11 22.33
CA LEU A 261 -1.76 6.75 22.78
C LEU A 261 -0.95 5.77 21.94
N ILE A 262 -0.02 5.07 22.57
CA ILE A 262 0.80 4.04 21.95
C ILE A 262 0.27 2.70 22.43
N THR A 263 -0.36 1.94 21.53
CA THR A 263 -1.06 0.69 21.86
C THR A 263 -0.19 -0.51 21.49
N ASP A 264 0.19 -1.33 22.46
CA ASP A 264 0.70 -2.68 22.21
C ASP A 264 -0.48 -3.58 21.85
N VAL A 265 -0.63 -3.84 20.56
CA VAL A 265 -1.73 -4.67 20.06
C VAL A 265 -1.58 -6.14 20.47
N VAL A 266 -0.38 -6.57 20.86
CA VAL A 266 -0.08 -7.95 21.25
C VAL A 266 -0.41 -8.18 22.72
N LYS A 267 0.03 -7.29 23.61
CA LYS A 267 -0.19 -7.39 25.07
C LYS A 267 -1.52 -6.76 25.50
N GLU A 268 -2.25 -6.15 24.58
CA GLU A 268 -3.52 -5.46 24.82
C GLU A 268 -3.41 -4.38 25.93
N ASN A 269 -2.33 -3.62 25.92
CA ASN A 269 -2.12 -2.49 26.82
C ASN A 269 -1.57 -1.29 26.05
N SER A 270 -1.63 -0.12 26.66
CA SER A 270 -1.11 1.10 26.06
C SER A 270 -0.23 1.90 27.00
N VAL A 271 0.66 2.69 26.42
CA VAL A 271 1.32 3.83 27.08
C VAL A 271 0.70 5.12 26.54
N LEU A 272 0.37 6.03 27.44
CA LEU A 272 -0.09 7.38 27.10
C LEU A 272 1.04 8.37 27.37
N LEU A 273 1.51 9.03 26.31
CA LEU A 273 2.37 10.19 26.41
C LEU A 273 1.52 11.46 26.37
N LEU A 274 1.81 12.44 27.23
CA LEU A 274 1.03 13.67 27.30
C LEU A 274 1.88 14.90 27.64
N THR A 275 1.46 16.03 27.08
CA THR A 275 1.95 17.38 27.42
C THR A 275 1.43 17.80 28.79
N ARG A 276 2.10 18.77 29.42
CA ARG A 276 1.78 19.17 30.79
C ARG A 276 0.43 19.89 30.89
N MET A 277 -0.45 19.39 31.76
CA MET A 277 -1.74 19.98 32.17
C MET A 277 -2.04 19.61 33.63
N PRO A 278 -1.47 20.33 34.62
CA PRO A 278 -1.35 19.84 36.00
C PRO A 278 -2.67 19.48 36.71
N ILE A 279 -3.75 20.21 36.43
CA ILE A 279 -5.07 19.95 37.07
C ILE A 279 -5.70 18.68 36.50
N ALA A 280 -5.61 18.49 35.18
CA ALA A 280 -6.16 17.32 34.50
C ALA A 280 -5.35 16.05 34.82
N GLU A 281 -4.01 16.16 34.81
CA GLU A 281 -3.10 15.06 35.12
C GLU A 281 -3.36 14.39 36.48
N GLN A 282 -3.82 15.15 37.48
CA GLN A 282 -4.11 14.64 38.83
C GLN A 282 -5.40 13.80 38.89
N LYS A 283 -6.29 13.94 37.91
CA LYS A 283 -7.61 13.27 37.90
C LYS A 283 -7.64 12.02 37.02
N LEU A 284 -6.58 11.77 36.25
CA LEU A 284 -6.43 10.56 35.45
C LEU A 284 -6.43 9.33 36.36
N ALA A 285 -7.30 8.35 36.06
CA ALA A 285 -7.39 7.10 36.81
C ALA A 285 -6.23 6.11 36.55
N TYR A 286 -5.24 6.50 35.72
CA TYR A 286 -4.17 5.64 35.25
C TYR A 286 -2.90 5.79 36.09
N GLU A 287 -2.11 4.72 36.16
CA GLU A 287 -0.83 4.73 36.87
C GLU A 287 0.19 5.61 36.14
N LYS A 288 0.80 6.55 36.87
CA LYS A 288 1.87 7.38 36.35
C LYS A 288 3.19 6.62 36.41
N ALA A 289 3.71 6.22 35.25
CA ALA A 289 5.00 5.54 35.12
C ALA A 289 6.19 6.50 34.93
N GLY A 290 5.92 7.78 34.65
CA GLY A 290 6.95 8.81 34.64
C GLY A 290 6.42 10.20 34.28
N GLU A 291 7.31 11.20 34.18
CA GLU A 291 6.96 12.52 33.66
C GLU A 291 6.32 12.44 32.26
N GLY A 292 5.07 12.91 32.14
CA GLY A 292 4.31 12.87 30.90
C GLY A 292 3.94 11.46 30.40
N MET A 293 4.08 10.42 31.23
CA MET A 293 3.85 9.02 30.82
C MET A 293 2.95 8.26 31.79
N TYR A 294 1.91 7.62 31.26
CA TYR A 294 0.94 6.83 32.01
C TYR A 294 0.75 5.45 31.38
N LEU A 295 0.51 4.44 32.22
CA LEU A 295 0.21 3.07 31.79
C LEU A 295 -1.29 2.87 31.75
N LEU A 296 -1.79 2.37 30.62
CA LEU A 296 -3.20 2.18 30.36
C LEU A 296 -3.46 0.69 30.04
N PRO A 297 -3.60 -0.16 31.07
CA PRO A 297 -3.93 -1.57 30.87
C PRO A 297 -5.29 -1.70 30.17
N GLN A 298 -5.39 -2.58 29.16
CA GLN A 298 -6.66 -2.91 28.51
C GLN A 298 -7.34 -1.74 27.76
N VAL A 299 -6.62 -0.63 27.54
CA VAL A 299 -7.08 0.47 26.70
C VAL A 299 -6.43 0.32 25.33
N LEU A 300 -7.23 0.12 24.29
CA LEU A 300 -6.77 -0.03 22.91
C LEU A 300 -7.36 1.05 21.99
N SER A 301 -8.55 1.55 22.33
CA SER A 301 -9.28 2.49 21.50
C SER A 301 -9.26 3.90 22.08
N ARG A 302 -8.67 4.85 21.35
CA ARG A 302 -8.83 6.28 21.65
C ARG A 302 -10.31 6.66 21.80
N LYS A 303 -11.15 6.27 20.84
CA LYS A 303 -12.54 6.75 20.76
C LYS A 303 -13.44 6.15 21.83
N LYS A 304 -13.34 4.83 22.07
CA LYS A 304 -14.27 4.12 22.96
C LYS A 304 -13.84 4.17 24.42
N GLN A 305 -12.54 4.26 24.70
CA GLN A 305 -11.99 4.05 26.05
C GLN A 305 -11.26 5.28 26.58
N LEU A 306 -10.29 5.83 25.84
CA LEU A 306 -9.49 6.96 26.32
C LEU A 306 -10.27 8.29 26.33
N LEU A 307 -10.92 8.63 25.21
CA LEU A 307 -11.59 9.92 25.04
C LEU A 307 -12.68 10.20 26.10
N PRO A 308 -13.55 9.24 26.47
CA PRO A 308 -14.51 9.45 27.55
C PRO A 308 -13.84 9.80 28.90
N GLU A 309 -12.72 9.16 29.21
CA GLU A 309 -11.96 9.43 30.44
C GLU A 309 -11.30 10.81 30.41
N ILE A 310 -10.73 11.22 29.27
CA ILE A 310 -10.18 12.56 29.07
C ILE A 310 -11.26 13.65 29.22
N ILE A 311 -12.45 13.41 28.65
CA ILE A 311 -13.59 14.33 28.80
C ILE A 311 -14.02 14.43 30.26
N ARG A 312 -14.14 13.30 30.98
CA ARG A 312 -14.47 13.27 32.42
C ARG A 312 -13.49 14.13 33.22
N VAL A 313 -12.19 13.95 32.99
CA VAL A 313 -11.10 14.68 33.65
C VAL A 313 -11.13 16.19 33.38
N ILE A 314 -11.57 16.60 32.19
CA ILE A 314 -11.70 18.02 31.81
C ILE A 314 -12.97 18.67 32.40
N GLN A 315 -14.03 17.89 32.59
CA GLN A 315 -15.32 18.37 33.09
C GLN A 315 -15.38 18.47 34.63
N GLU A 316 -14.69 17.58 35.33
CA GLU A 316 -14.49 17.66 36.78
C GLU A 316 -13.50 18.77 37.15
#